data_AF-A0A1S8JJQ2-F1
#
_entry.id   AF-A0A1S8JJQ2-F1
#
_cell.length_a   1.000
_cell.length_b   1.000
_cell.length_c   1.000
_cell.angle_alpha   90.00
_cell.angle_beta   90.00
_cell.angle_gamma   90.00
#
_symmetry.space_group_name_H-M   'P 1'
#
loop_
_entity.id
_entity.type
_entity.pdbx_description
1 polymer ?
#
loop_
_entity_poly.entity_id
_entity_poly.type
_entity_poly.pdbx_seq_one_letter_code
_entity_poly.pdbx_strand_id
1 'polypeptide(L)' 'MKNIWKYGRTGGEYAGKVLDDMLVSVPYTDQPPLEGIRADGEPLTIADQMFDPKLNQWIILANALDHN' A
#
# COMPACT_ATOMS: atom_id res chain seq x y z
N MET A 1 -15.27 -11.83 1.07
CA MET A 1 -13.86 -11.96 1.53
C MET A 1 -13.10 -10.77 1.00
N LYS A 2 -12.36 -10.07 1.85
CA LYS A 2 -11.57 -8.90 1.49
C LYS A 2 -10.08 -9.18 1.59
N ASN A 3 -9.31 -8.52 0.74
CA ASN A 3 -7.86 -8.54 0.80
C ASN A 3 -7.39 -7.67 1.97
N ILE A 4 -6.30 -8.07 2.60
CA ILE A 4 -5.64 -7.27 3.63
C ILE A 4 -4.17 -7.08 3.29
N TRP A 5 -3.66 -5.93 3.67
CA TRP A 5 -2.27 -5.55 3.49
C TRP A 5 -1.69 -5.13 4.83
N LYS A 6 -0.49 -5.60 5.11
CA LYS A 6 0.32 -5.13 6.23
C LYS A 6 1.05 -3.88 5.77
N TYR A 7 0.77 -2.73 6.36
CA TYR A 7 1.47 -1.50 6.06
C TYR A 7 2.57 -1.22 7.08
N GLY A 8 3.72 -0.76 6.61
CA GLY A 8 4.81 -0.25 7.44
C GLY A 8 5.00 1.26 7.26
N ARG A 9 6.05 1.80 7.89
CA ARG A 9 6.50 3.18 7.69
C ARG A 9 7.05 3.41 6.27
N THR A 10 7.45 2.34 5.59
CA THR A 10 7.92 2.31 4.21
C THR A 10 7.68 0.90 3.66
N GLY A 11 7.05 0.79 2.50
CA GLY A 11 6.68 -0.49 1.92
C GLY A 11 5.57 -1.19 2.72
N GLY A 12 4.75 -1.95 2.01
CA GLY A 12 3.78 -2.86 2.60
C GLY A 12 3.90 -4.27 2.02
N GLU A 13 3.07 -5.18 2.53
CA GLU A 13 3.02 -6.56 2.09
C GLU A 13 1.56 -7.02 2.01
N TYR A 14 1.23 -7.83 1.00
CA TYR A 14 -0.06 -8.51 0.97
C TYR A 14 -0.13 -9.55 2.10
N ALA A 15 -1.08 -9.39 3.02
CA ALA A 15 -1.19 -10.23 4.21
C ALA A 15 -2.18 -11.39 4.06
N GLY A 16 -2.98 -11.42 2.99
CA GLY A 16 -3.93 -12.50 2.70
C GLY A 16 -5.36 -12.01 2.49
N LYS A 17 -6.32 -12.94 2.62
CA LYS A 17 -7.75 -12.66 2.56
C LYS A 17 -8.43 -13.00 3.88
N VAL A 18 -9.39 -12.18 4.26
CA VAL A 18 -10.16 -12.33 5.49
C VAL A 18 -11.66 -12.22 5.18
N LEU A 19 -12.49 -12.58 6.16
CA LEU A 19 -13.93 -12.35 6.06
C LEU A 19 -14.24 -10.86 6.04
N ASP A 20 -15.30 -10.46 5.33
CA ASP A 20 -15.61 -9.03 5.14
C ASP A 20 -15.91 -8.32 6.47
N ASP A 21 -16.57 -9.05 7.39
CA ASP A 21 -16.98 -8.58 8.72
C ASP A 21 -15.83 -8.50 9.73
N MET A 22 -14.63 -8.97 9.36
CA MET A 22 -13.50 -8.96 10.28
C MET A 22 -12.96 -7.54 10.46
N LEU A 23 -12.86 -7.10 11.71
CA LEU A 23 -12.24 -5.83 12.06
C LEU A 23 -10.73 -5.91 11.78
N VAL A 24 -10.23 -4.94 11.02
CA VAL A 24 -8.80 -4.82 10.70
C VAL A 24 -8.15 -3.94 11.77
N SER A 25 -7.02 -4.39 12.31
CA SER A 25 -6.25 -3.66 13.32
C SER A 25 -4.86 -3.30 12.82
N VAL A 26 -4.25 -2.25 13.39
CA VAL A 26 -2.87 -1.86 13.10
C VAL A 26 -1.93 -3.04 13.33
N PRO A 27 -0.97 -3.35 12.42
CA PRO A 27 -0.56 -2.58 11.24
C PRO A 27 -1.19 -3.07 9.91
N TYR A 28 -2.44 -3.54 9.93
CA TYR A 28 -3.14 -4.03 8.75
C TYR A 28 -4.19 -3.01 8.25
N THR A 29 -4.43 -3.02 6.94
CA THR A 29 -5.48 -2.26 6.26
C THR A 29 -6.20 -3.14 5.25
N ASP A 30 -7.49 -2.89 5.00
CA ASP A 30 -8.26 -3.45 3.89
C ASP A 30 -8.39 -2.47 2.71
N GLN A 31 -7.69 -1.33 2.77
CA GLN A 31 -7.58 -0.41 1.64
C GLN A 31 -6.57 -0.97 0.62
N PRO A 32 -6.96 -1.12 -0.66
CA PRO A 32 -6.05 -1.60 -1.70
C PRO A 32 -4.95 -0.57 -1.97
N PRO A 33 -3.71 -1.02 -2.27
CA PRO A 33 -2.65 -0.17 -2.80
C PRO A 33 -3.08 0.56 -4.06
N LEU A 34 -2.44 1.70 -4.32
CA LEU A 34 -2.62 2.43 -5.57
C LEU A 34 -2.16 1.56 -6.75
N GLU A 35 -2.94 1.61 -7.82
CA GLU A 35 -2.60 1.02 -9.11
C GLU A 35 -1.97 2.08 -10.01
N GLY A 36 -1.08 1.67 -10.91
CA GLY A 36 -0.44 2.58 -11.84
C GLY A 36 0.87 2.03 -12.38
N ILE A 37 1.59 2.89 -13.10
CA ILE A 37 2.91 2.63 -13.65
C ILE A 37 3.86 3.66 -13.04
N ARG A 38 5.04 3.20 -12.61
CA ARG A 38 6.13 4.05 -12.12
C ARG A 38 6.79 4.80 -13.28
N ALA A 39 7.65 5.76 -12.96
CA ALA A 39 8.35 6.56 -13.97
C ALA A 39 9.26 5.72 -14.90
N ASP A 40 9.78 4.59 -14.40
CA ASP A 40 10.61 3.64 -15.15
C ASP A 40 9.82 2.68 -16.07
N GLY A 41 8.48 2.79 -16.09
CA GLY A 41 7.61 1.93 -16.90
C GLY A 41 7.20 0.62 -16.23
N GLU A 42 7.69 0.34 -15.03
CA GLU A 42 7.30 -0.86 -14.26
C GLU A 42 5.98 -0.61 -13.50
N PRO A 43 5.19 -1.67 -13.22
CA PRO A 43 3.98 -1.53 -12.41
C PRO A 43 4.26 -0.94 -11.03
N LEU A 44 3.41 -0.02 -10.59
CA LEU A 44 3.43 0.47 -9.22
C LEU A 44 3.10 -0.68 -8.26
N THR A 45 3.99 -0.97 -7.34
CA THR A 45 3.80 -2.03 -6.35
C THR A 45 3.58 -1.45 -4.96
N ILE A 46 3.16 -2.30 -4.03
CA ILE A 46 3.04 -1.94 -2.60
C ILE A 46 4.40 -1.56 -1.97
N ALA A 47 5.52 -1.99 -2.57
CA ALA A 47 6.85 -1.63 -2.10
C ALA A 47 7.17 -0.15 -2.38
N ASP A 48 6.53 0.44 -3.40
CA ASP A 48 6.69 1.83 -3.81
C ASP A 48 5.74 2.78 -3.05
N GLN A 49 5.07 2.28 -2.01
CA GLN A 49 3.99 3.00 -1.33
C GLN A 49 4.14 2.94 0.19
N MET A 50 3.57 3.94 0.86
CA MET A 50 3.38 3.99 2.31
C MET A 50 1.90 4.20 2.59
N PHE A 51 1.37 3.56 3.63
CA PHE A 51 0.01 3.86 4.08
C PHE A 51 0.02 5.04 5.05
N ASP A 52 -0.74 6.10 4.76
CA ASP A 52 -0.96 7.21 5.68
C ASP A 52 -2.21 6.91 6.53
N PRO A 53 -2.05 6.56 7.83
CA PRO A 53 -3.19 6.26 8.69
C PRO A 53 -4.04 7.50 9.02
N LYS A 54 -3.52 8.72 8.83
CA LYS A 54 -4.31 9.95 9.02
C LYS A 54 -5.23 10.22 7.84
N LEU A 55 -4.77 9.92 6.63
CA LEU A 55 -5.56 10.05 5.40
C LEU A 55 -6.33 8.78 5.05
N ASN A 56 -6.03 7.67 5.76
CA ASN A 56 -6.60 6.35 5.52
C ASN A 56 -6.43 5.87 4.07
N GLN A 57 -5.27 6.14 3.47
CA GLN A 57 -4.98 5.80 2.07
C GLN A 57 -3.50 5.49 1.84
N TRP A 58 -3.21 4.79 0.76
CA TRP A 58 -1.84 4.61 0.27
C TRP A 58 -1.34 5.87 -0.44
N ILE A 59 -0.07 6.19 -0.26
CA ILE A 59 0.63 7.28 -0.92
C ILE A 59 1.90 6.74 -1.60
N ILE A 60 2.23 7.26 -2.77
CA ILE A 60 3.42 6.87 -3.52
C ILE A 60 4.65 7.45 -2.83
N LEU A 61 5.65 6.60 -2.60
CA LEU A 61 7.00 7.02 -2.21
C LEU A 61 7.71 7.53 -3.46
N ALA A 62 7.55 8.82 -3.77
CA ALA A 62 8.32 9.45 -4.83
C ALA A 62 9.79 9.53 -4.39
N ASN A 63 10.66 8.70 -4.97
CA ASN A 63 12.09 8.87 -4.81
C ASN A 63 12.49 10.16 -5.54
N ALA A 64 12.91 11.18 -4.78
CA ALA A 64 13.43 12.44 -5.33
C ALA A 64 14.72 12.28 -6.19
N LEU A 65 15.19 11.05 -6.38
CA LEU A 65 16.35 10.68 -7.20
C LEU A 65 15.98 10.31 -8.65
N ASP A 66 14.70 10.16 -8.99
CA ASP A 66 14.23 9.90 -10.38
C ASP A 66 14.24 11.15 -11.29
N HIS A 67 14.71 12.29 -10.77
CA HIS A 67 15.04 13.46 -11.58
C HIS A 67 16.54 13.48 -11.88
N ASN A 68 17.00 12.79 -12.92
CA ASN A 68 18.23 13.17 -13.62
C ASN A 68 18.23 12.73 -15.08
#